data_AF-A0A920V165-F1
#
_entry.id   AF-A0A920V165-F1
#
_cell.length_a   1.000
_cell.length_b   1.000
_cell.length_c   1.000
_cell.angle_alpha   90.00
_cell.angle_beta   90.00
_cell.angle_gamma   90.00
#
_symmetry.space_group_name_H-M   'P 1'
#
loop_
_entity.id
_entity.type
_entity.pdbx_description
1 polymer ?
#
loop_
_entity_poly.entity_id
_entity_poly.type
_entity_poly.pdbx_seq_one_letter_code
_entity_poly.pdbx_strand_id
1 'polypeptide(L)' 'MGQTLTVELFAEMSHVDVVGTSKGRGFAGVMKRHNFAGQRASHGVKRVHRHVAESA' A
#
# COMPACT_ATOMS: atom_id res chain seq x y z
N MET A 1 -37.53 13.11 -3.50
CA MET A 1 -36.50 12.06 -3.38
C MET A 1 -36.15 11.61 -4.78
N GLY A 2 -34.87 11.56 -5.13
CA GLY A 2 -34.39 11.19 -6.46
C GLY A 2 -33.89 12.40 -7.26
N GLN A 3 -32.60 12.67 -7.16
CA GLN A 3 -31.90 13.63 -8.03
C GLN A 3 -30.85 12.84 -8.81
N THR A 4 -30.85 13.00 -10.13
CA THR A 4 -29.85 12.38 -11.01
C THR A 4 -28.58 13.22 -10.95
N LEU A 5 -27.49 12.63 -10.47
CA LEU A 5 -26.18 13.28 -10.42
C LEU A 5 -25.38 12.87 -11.67
N THR A 6 -25.06 13.84 -12.52
CA THR A 6 -24.26 13.64 -13.75
C THR A 6 -22.80 14.06 -13.51
N VAL A 7 -21.89 13.61 -14.39
CA VAL A 7 -20.44 13.92 -14.30
C VAL A 7 -20.16 15.43 -14.45
N GLU A 8 -21.13 16.19 -14.99
CA GLU A 8 -21.09 17.65 -15.16
C GLU A 8 -20.86 18.40 -13.85
N LEU A 9 -21.24 17.81 -12.71
CA LEU A 9 -21.02 18.38 -11.37
C LEU A 9 -19.54 18.54 -11.02
N PHE A 10 -18.66 17.81 -11.70
CA PHE A 10 -17.21 17.89 -11.51
C PHE A 10 -16.51 18.78 -12.54
N ALA A 11 -17.22 19.35 -13.52
CA ALA A 11 -16.63 20.12 -14.61
C ALA A 11 -15.96 21.43 -14.16
N GLU A 12 -16.46 22.05 -13.08
CA GLU A 12 -15.92 23.28 -12.50
C GLU A 12 -14.98 23.02 -11.31
N MET A 13 -14.81 21.76 -10.89
CA MET A 13 -13.89 21.42 -9.81
C MET A 13 -12.47 21.23 -10.34
N SER A 14 -11.53 22.03 -9.84
CA SER A 14 -10.13 21.96 -10.24
C SER A 14 -9.38 20.76 -9.65
N HIS A 15 -9.78 20.30 -8.45
CA HIS A 15 -9.24 19.13 -7.76
C HIS A 15 -10.36 18.39 -7.02
N VAL A 16 -10.26 17.06 -6.95
CA VAL A 16 -11.22 16.18 -6.27
C VAL A 16 -10.44 15.14 -5.47
N ASP A 17 -10.78 15.00 -4.19
CA ASP A 17 -10.26 13.92 -3.34
C ASP A 17 -11.12 12.67 -3.50
N VAL A 18 -10.48 11.56 -3.89
CA VAL A 18 -11.15 10.28 -4.12
C VAL A 18 -10.76 9.28 -3.04
N VAL A 19 -11.76 8.71 -2.38
CA VAL A 19 -11.59 7.63 -1.39
C VAL A 19 -12.16 6.35 -1.96
N GLY A 20 -11.39 5.26 -1.88
CA GLY A 20 -11.81 3.95 -2.35
C GLY A 20 -11.03 2.82 -1.68
N THR A 21 -11.59 1.61 -1.71
CA THR A 21 -10.91 0.43 -1.18
C THR A 21 -9.85 -0.06 -2.17
N SER A 22 -8.59 -0.09 -1.74
CA SER A 22 -7.51 -0.64 -2.55
C SER A 22 -7.62 -2.18 -2.70
N LYS A 23 -7.05 -2.72 -3.78
CA LYS A 23 -7.01 -4.17 -4.00
C LYS A 23 -6.22 -4.86 -2.89
N GLY A 24 -6.89 -5.73 -2.13
CA GLY A 24 -6.25 -6.52 -1.07
C GLY A 24 -5.13 -7.41 -1.61
N ARG A 25 -3.97 -7.42 -0.95
CA ARG A 25 -2.81 -8.27 -1.29
C ARG A 25 -2.61 -9.45 -0.32
N GLY A 26 -3.62 -9.76 0.49
CA GLY A 26 -3.60 -10.83 1.49
C GLY A 26 -2.59 -10.60 2.62
N PHE A 27 -2.25 -11.67 3.36
CA PHE A 27 -1.17 -11.64 4.33
C PHE A 27 0.18 -11.51 3.61
N ALA A 28 0.90 -10.42 3.90
CA ALA A 28 2.17 -10.10 3.26
C ALA A 28 3.27 -9.91 4.32
N GLY A 29 4.45 -10.48 4.06
CA GLY A 29 5.64 -10.29 4.91
C GLY A 29 6.16 -8.85 4.88
N VAL A 30 7.06 -8.52 5.81
CA VAL A 30 7.47 -7.14 6.11
C VAL A 30 8.08 -6.38 4.93
N MET A 31 8.82 -7.05 4.06
CA MET A 31 9.37 -6.41 2.86
C MET A 31 8.24 -5.92 1.92
N LYS A 32 7.20 -6.74 1.69
CA LYS A 32 6.12 -6.39 0.74
C LYS A 32 5.10 -5.43 1.37
N ARG A 33 4.89 -5.50 2.69
CA ARG A 33 3.90 -4.68 3.39
C ARG A 33 4.44 -3.31 3.81
N HIS A 34 5.72 -3.24 4.19
CA HIS A 34 6.32 -2.04 4.78
C HIS A 34 7.59 -1.57 4.07
N ASN A 35 7.95 -2.18 2.93
CA ASN A 35 9.13 -1.82 2.13
C ASN A 35 10.47 -1.95 2.88
N PHE A 36 10.58 -2.94 3.78
CA PHE A 36 11.83 -3.20 4.52
C PHE A 36 12.89 -3.77 3.57
N ALA A 37 14.14 -3.31 3.70
CA ALA A 37 15.27 -3.71 2.85
C ALA A 37 15.71 -5.18 3.04
N GLY A 38 15.38 -5.80 4.18
CA GLY A 38 15.81 -7.15 4.51
C GLY A 38 17.29 -7.23 4.89
N GLN A 39 17.81 -8.45 5.01
CA GLN A 39 19.21 -8.73 5.34
C GLN A 39 20.00 -9.17 4.11
N ARG A 40 21.33 -8.97 4.12
CA ARG A 40 22.24 -9.29 3.01
C ARG A 40 22.11 -10.76 2.57
N ALA A 41 22.21 -11.01 1.26
CA ALA A 41 22.11 -12.37 0.71
C ALA A 41 23.32 -13.25 1.07
N SER A 42 24.51 -12.66 1.03
CA SER A 42 25.81 -13.33 1.24
C SER A 42 26.53 -12.80 2.49
N HIS A 43 27.71 -13.35 2.78
CA HIS A 43 28.57 -12.99 3.92
C HIS A 43 27.94 -13.27 5.30
N GLY A 44 27.63 -14.54 5.58
CA GLY A 44 27.35 -15.01 6.95
C GLY A 44 25.90 -14.88 7.43
N VAL A 45 25.00 -14.28 6.63
CA VAL A 45 23.57 -14.20 6.97
C VAL A 45 22.92 -15.59 6.85
N LYS A 46 22.48 -16.15 7.99
CA LYS A 46 21.81 -17.46 8.04
C LYS A 46 20.29 -17.30 8.18
N ARG A 47 19.55 -17.64 7.12
CA ARG A 47 18.08 -17.78 7.07
C ARG A 47 17.28 -16.58 7.63
N VAL A 48 17.80 -15.35 7.56
CA VAL A 48 17.12 -14.14 8.08
C VAL A 48 16.92 -13.04 7.02
N HIS A 49 17.08 -13.37 5.74
CA HIS A 49 17.04 -12.44 4.61
C HIS A 49 15.79 -11.56 4.53
N ARG A 50 14.65 -12.07 5.01
CA ARG A 50 13.34 -11.40 4.94
C ARG A 50 12.65 -11.23 6.29
N HIS A 51 13.39 -11.45 7.38
CA HIS A 51 12.88 -11.32 8.74
C HIS A 51 12.80 -9.84 9.16
N VAL A 52 12.01 -9.56 10.20
CA VAL A 52 12.03 -8.28 10.89
C VAL A 52 13.40 -8.04 11.49
N ALA A 53 13.99 -6.88 11.23
CA ALA A 53 15.17 -6.40 11.94
C ALA A 53 14.67 -5.60 13.14
N GLU A 54 14.62 -6.26 14.30
CA GLU A 54 14.15 -5.74 15.61
C GLU A 54 12.72 -5.17 15.63
N SER A 55 11.95 -5.54 16.64
CA SER A 55 10.57 -5.10 16.79
C SER A 55 10.57 -3.70 17.42
N ALA A 56 10.26 -2.67 16.63
CA ALA A 56 9.90 -1.36 17.16
C ALA A 56 8.55 -1.44 17.91
#